data_AF-A0A7J8L5L9-F1
#
_entry.id   AF-A0A7J8L5L9-F1
#
_cell.length_a   1.000
_cell.length_b   1.000
_cell.length_c   1.000
_cell.angle_alpha   90.00
_cell.angle_beta   90.00
_cell.angle_gamma   90.00
#
_symmetry.space_group_name_H-M   'P 1'
#
loop_
_entity.id
_entity.type
_entity.pdbx_description
1 polymer ?
#
loop_
_entity_poly.entity_id
_entity_poly.type
_entity_poly.pdbx_seq_one_letter_code
_entity_poly.pdbx_strand_id
1 'polypeptide(L)'
;MLGLSYPIKHGIVRDWEAMERFWEHAFDNELRVNIDEHPVILTEAPLNPRNNREKMVEIIVVMDSGEGVTHVVPIYEGYALHHAIHQLDLAEKDLTAYLTKILAQEGYIFTTLAEQEIVRDIKEQLSYVAMDIKKEPDVSRETSELDRQYELPDGQSPNYRS
;
A
#
# COMPACT_ATOMS: atom_id res chain seq x y z
N MET A 1 32.38 -1.95 -19.56
CA MET A 1 32.82 -3.16 -18.83
C MET A 1 31.69 -3.49 -17.85
N LEU A 2 30.83 -4.45 -18.18
CA LEU A 2 29.73 -4.86 -17.30
C LEU A 2 30.33 -5.76 -16.20
N GLY A 3 30.49 -5.21 -14.99
CA GLY A 3 30.94 -5.99 -13.85
C GLY A 3 29.77 -6.82 -13.32
N LEU A 4 29.91 -8.14 -13.25
CA LEU A 4 28.97 -8.97 -12.50
C LEU A 4 29.06 -8.59 -11.01
N SER A 5 27.97 -8.04 -10.46
CA SER A 5 27.80 -7.91 -9.00
C SER A 5 27.17 -9.19 -8.48
N TYR A 6 27.80 -9.80 -7.48
CA TYR A 6 27.22 -10.91 -6.73
C TYR A 6 26.70 -10.37 -5.40
N PRO A 7 25.36 -10.21 -5.25
CA PRO A 7 24.78 -9.56 -4.07
C PRO A 7 25.03 -10.34 -2.79
N ILE A 8 25.23 -11.65 -2.90
CA ILE A 8 25.45 -12.57 -1.78
C ILE A 8 26.92 -13.02 -1.75
N LYS A 9 27.59 -12.86 -0.60
CA LYS A 9 28.94 -13.39 -0.35
C LYS A 9 28.92 -14.25 0.90
N HIS A 10 29.32 -15.51 0.76
CA HIS A 10 29.29 -16.51 1.83
C HIS A 10 27.89 -16.67 2.47
N GLY A 11 26.84 -16.65 1.65
CA GLY A 11 25.45 -16.76 2.12
C GLY A 11 24.87 -15.50 2.78
N ILE A 12 25.65 -14.41 2.86
CA ILE A 12 25.22 -13.14 3.45
C ILE A 12 25.06 -12.09 2.36
N VAL A 13 23.90 -11.42 2.32
CA VAL A 13 23.66 -10.28 1.43
C VAL A 13 24.61 -9.13 1.82
N ARG A 14 25.39 -8.65 0.85
CA ARG A 14 26.36 -7.56 0.98
C ARG A 14 25.99 -6.34 0.14
N ASP A 15 25.23 -6.55 -0.94
CA ASP A 15 24.75 -5.50 -1.84
C ASP A 15 23.24 -5.68 -1.99
N TRP A 16 22.48 -4.81 -1.32
CA TRP A 16 21.02 -4.86 -1.27
C TRP A 16 20.38 -4.39 -2.56
N GLU A 17 20.98 -3.39 -3.20
CA GLU A 17 20.47 -2.84 -4.47
C GLU A 17 20.57 -3.89 -5.59
N ALA A 18 21.66 -4.68 -5.60
CA ALA A 18 21.76 -5.82 -6.51
C ALA A 18 20.85 -7.00 -6.12
N MET A 19 20.51 -7.15 -4.83
CA MET A 19 19.60 -8.20 -4.36
C MET A 19 18.15 -7.91 -4.74
N GLU A 20 17.71 -6.66 -4.60
CA GLU A 20 16.36 -6.20 -5.00
C GLU A 20 16.14 -6.42 -6.50
N ARG A 21 17.07 -5.97 -7.35
CA ARG A 21 17.02 -6.24 -8.79
C ARG A 21 16.99 -7.74 -9.14
N PHE A 22 17.66 -8.56 -8.34
CA PHE A 22 17.64 -10.00 -8.52
C PHE A 22 16.25 -10.57 -8.18
N TRP A 23 15.62 -10.13 -7.09
CA TRP A 23 14.28 -10.53 -6.72
C TRP A 23 13.23 -10.05 -7.73
N GLU A 24 13.27 -8.80 -8.17
CA GLU A 24 12.42 -8.28 -9.24
C GLU A 24 12.50 -9.18 -10.48
N HIS A 25 13.71 -9.48 -10.94
CA HIS A 25 13.90 -10.37 -12.08
C HIS A 25 13.36 -11.78 -11.84
N ALA A 26 13.59 -12.34 -10.65
CA ALA A 26 13.12 -13.69 -10.31
C ALA A 26 11.59 -13.77 -10.25
N PHE A 27 10.92 -12.77 -9.66
CA PHE A 27 9.47 -12.77 -9.53
C PHE A 27 8.76 -12.38 -10.83
N ASP A 28 9.23 -11.34 -11.53
CA ASP A 28 8.55 -10.80 -12.71
C ASP A 28 8.87 -11.59 -13.97
N ASN A 29 10.14 -11.93 -14.20
CA ASN A 29 10.56 -12.50 -15.48
C ASN A 29 10.53 -14.03 -15.47
N GLU A 30 11.06 -14.63 -14.40
CA GLU A 30 11.19 -16.09 -14.30
C GLU A 30 9.89 -16.72 -13.79
N LEU A 31 9.42 -16.31 -12.61
CA LEU A 31 8.23 -16.89 -11.99
C LEU A 31 6.93 -16.31 -12.56
N ARG A 32 6.95 -15.05 -13.01
CA ARG A 32 5.78 -14.29 -13.50
C ARG A 32 4.63 -14.28 -12.48
N VAL A 33 4.97 -14.10 -11.22
CA VAL A 33 4.04 -14.12 -10.09
C VAL A 33 3.94 -12.70 -9.53
N ASN A 34 2.71 -12.24 -9.29
CA ASN A 34 2.49 -11.03 -8.51
C ASN A 34 2.75 -11.34 -7.03
N ILE A 35 3.81 -10.76 -6.47
CA ILE A 35 4.20 -10.94 -5.07
C ILE A 35 3.16 -10.38 -4.09
N ASP A 36 2.33 -9.42 -4.51
CA ASP A 36 1.25 -8.87 -3.68
C ASP A 36 0.11 -9.88 -3.46
N GLU A 37 0.00 -10.88 -4.33
CA GLU A 37 -1.06 -11.88 -4.30
C GLU A 37 -0.60 -13.24 -3.75
N HIS A 38 0.70 -13.42 -3.50
CA HIS A 38 1.28 -14.72 -3.17
C HIS A 38 2.24 -14.65 -1.98
N PRO A 39 2.04 -15.47 -0.93
CA PRO A 39 2.97 -15.50 0.19
C PRO A 39 4.34 -16.04 -0.25
N VAL A 40 5.41 -15.31 0.11
CA VAL A 40 6.79 -15.65 -0.22
C VAL A 40 7.51 -16.22 1.01
N ILE A 41 8.22 -17.34 0.83
CA ILE A 41 9.11 -17.92 1.84
C ILE A 41 10.56 -17.74 1.36
N LEU A 42 11.40 -17.18 2.23
CA LEU A 42 12.83 -16.99 1.98
C LEU A 42 13.66 -17.91 2.88
N THR A 43 14.85 -18.26 2.42
CA THR A 43 15.83 -19.04 3.20
C THR A 43 17.07 -18.19 3.49
N GLU A 44 17.66 -18.34 4.68
CA GLU A 44 18.85 -17.58 5.09
C GLU A 44 20.03 -18.46 5.53
N ALA A 45 21.22 -17.86 5.61
CA ALA A 45 22.40 -18.54 6.17
C ALA A 45 22.29 -18.69 7.70
N PRO A 46 22.76 -19.82 8.31
CA PRO A 46 22.59 -20.12 9.75
C PRO A 46 23.08 -19.08 10.76
N LEU A 47 23.87 -18.10 10.33
CA LEU A 47 24.44 -17.03 11.18
C LEU A 47 24.23 -15.65 10.53
N ASN A 48 23.07 -15.44 9.90
CA ASN A 48 22.77 -14.15 9.28
C ASN A 48 22.73 -13.04 10.35
N PRO A 49 23.40 -11.89 10.13
CA PRO A 49 23.28 -10.75 11.04
C PRO A 49 21.83 -10.30 11.19
N ARG A 50 21.46 -9.87 12.40
CA ARG A 50 20.08 -9.41 12.70
C ARG A 50 19.65 -8.26 11.79
N ASN A 51 20.52 -7.29 11.52
CA ASN A 51 20.21 -6.18 10.63
C ASN A 51 19.91 -6.65 9.20
N ASN A 52 20.53 -7.75 8.75
CA ASN A 52 20.23 -8.32 7.44
C ASN A 52 18.86 -9.01 7.44
N ARG A 53 18.50 -9.73 8.52
CA ARG A 53 17.14 -10.26 8.69
C ARG A 53 16.08 -9.17 8.64
N GLU A 54 16.27 -8.12 9.44
CA GLU A 54 15.35 -7.00 9.52
C GLU A 54 15.18 -6.36 8.13
N LYS A 55 16.26 -6.21 7.37
CA LYS A 55 16.21 -5.65 6.03
C LYS A 55 15.59 -6.58 4.97
N MET A 56 15.81 -7.90 5.02
CA MET A 56 15.10 -8.83 4.11
C MET A 56 13.60 -8.79 4.33
N VAL A 57 13.21 -8.74 5.60
CA VAL A 57 11.84 -8.64 6.04
C VAL A 57 11.20 -7.34 5.61
N GLU A 58 11.88 -6.21 5.79
CA GLU A 58 11.42 -4.88 5.36
C GLU A 58 11.07 -4.84 3.87
N ILE A 59 11.82 -5.59 3.05
CA ILE A 59 11.62 -5.66 1.59
C ILE A 59 10.47 -6.61 1.22
N ILE A 60 10.15 -7.61 2.04
CA ILE A 60 9.16 -8.67 1.75
C ILE A 60 8.18 -8.79 2.94
N VAL A 61 7.46 -7.70 3.21
CA VAL A 61 6.49 -7.57 4.30
C VAL A 61 5.08 -8.00 3.86
N VAL A 62 4.35 -8.70 4.74
CA VAL A 62 2.88 -8.75 4.69
C VAL A 62 2.31 -7.57 5.45
N MET A 63 1.55 -6.72 4.77
CA MET A 63 0.84 -5.59 5.35
C MET A 63 -0.65 -5.92 5.43
N ASP A 64 -1.21 -5.91 6.63
CA ASP A 64 -2.63 -6.09 6.88
C ASP A 64 -3.23 -4.75 7.34
N SER A 65 -4.10 -4.16 6.53
CA SER A 65 -4.79 -2.91 6.84
C SER A 65 -6.24 -3.20 7.17
N GLY A 66 -6.59 -3.15 8.45
CA GLY A 66 -7.95 -3.34 8.94
C GLY A 66 -8.76 -2.05 9.06
N GLU A 67 -9.86 -2.09 9.79
CA GLU A 67 -10.77 -0.95 9.95
C GLU A 67 -10.14 0.19 10.79
N GLY A 68 -9.40 -0.15 11.85
CA GLY A 68 -8.87 0.82 12.81
C GLY A 68 -7.36 0.78 13.01
N VAL A 69 -6.66 -0.18 12.42
CA VAL A 69 -5.23 -0.36 12.58
C VAL A 69 -4.63 -1.06 11.38
N THR A 70 -3.41 -0.68 11.05
CA THR A 70 -2.59 -1.34 10.04
C THR A 70 -1.42 -2.04 10.71
N HIS A 71 -1.25 -3.32 10.45
CA HIS A 71 -0.15 -4.13 10.96
C HIS A 71 0.81 -4.49 9.84
N VAL A 72 2.09 -4.32 10.13
CA VAL A 72 3.19 -4.82 9.32
C VAL A 72 3.71 -6.05 10.04
N VAL A 73 3.45 -7.23 9.49
CA VAL A 73 3.83 -8.52 10.07
C VAL A 73 4.85 -9.21 9.18
N PRO A 74 6.14 -9.12 9.55
CA PRO A 74 7.17 -9.97 8.98
C PRO A 74 6.87 -11.45 9.14
N ILE A 75 6.95 -12.23 8.06
CA ILE A 75 6.90 -13.70 8.13
C ILE A 75 8.22 -14.27 7.64
N TYR A 76 8.87 -15.09 8.47
CA TYR A 76 10.10 -15.81 8.12
C TYR A 76 9.90 -17.31 8.39
N GLU A 77 10.09 -18.14 7.35
CA GLU A 77 9.87 -19.60 7.41
C GLU A 77 8.51 -20.01 8.02
N GLY A 78 7.47 -19.21 7.77
CA GLY A 78 6.12 -19.44 8.31
C GLY A 78 5.90 -18.96 9.75
N TYR A 79 6.90 -18.34 10.39
CA TYR A 79 6.80 -17.76 11.73
C TYR A 79 6.83 -16.23 11.68
N ALA A 80 5.97 -15.58 12.46
CA ALA A 80 5.97 -14.13 12.61
C ALA A 80 7.17 -13.64 13.45
N LEU A 81 7.90 -12.63 12.97
CA LEU A 81 9.00 -12.03 13.73
C LEU A 81 8.49 -10.94 14.66
N HIS A 82 8.12 -11.34 15.88
CA HIS A 82 7.42 -10.50 16.85
C HIS A 82 8.13 -9.18 17.20
N HIS A 83 9.47 -9.14 17.17
CA HIS A 83 10.24 -7.92 17.47
C HIS A 83 10.30 -6.91 16.33
N ALA A 84 9.86 -7.30 15.13
CA ALA A 84 9.82 -6.48 13.93
C ALA A 84 8.38 -6.25 13.46
N ILE A 85 7.38 -6.62 14.28
CA ILE A 85 5.99 -6.23 14.05
C ILE A 85 5.87 -4.74 14.32
N HIS A 86 5.41 -4.00 13.31
CA HIS A 86 5.08 -2.60 13.45
C HIS A 86 3.57 -2.42 13.37
N GLN A 87 3.03 -1.63 14.29
CA GLN A 87 1.64 -1.23 14.29
C GLN A 87 1.58 0.26 13.90
N LEU A 88 0.69 0.56 12.95
CA LEU A 88 0.35 1.92 12.58
C LEU A 88 -1.12 2.15 12.93
N ASP A 89 -1.38 3.11 13.80
CA ASP A 89 -2.73 3.58 14.15
C ASP A 89 -3.27 4.53 13.06
N LEU A 90 -3.23 4.04 11.82
CA LEU A 90 -3.80 4.67 10.64
C LEU A 90 -4.42 3.56 9.80
N ALA A 91 -5.71 3.65 9.53
CA ALA A 91 -6.42 2.63 8.76
C ALA A 91 -7.66 3.19 8.06
N GLU A 92 -8.58 2.31 7.67
CA GLU A 92 -9.77 2.67 6.91
C GLU A 92 -10.60 3.78 7.59
N LYS A 93 -10.84 3.68 8.90
CA LYS A 93 -11.63 4.68 9.62
C LYS A 93 -11.04 6.08 9.52
N ASP A 94 -9.71 6.19 9.56
CA ASP A 94 -9.01 7.46 9.44
C ASP A 94 -9.13 8.03 8.03
N LEU A 95 -9.07 7.17 7.01
CA LEU A 95 -9.29 7.56 5.62
C LEU A 95 -10.72 8.05 5.40
N THR A 96 -11.73 7.34 5.91
CA THR A 96 -13.14 7.73 5.83
C THR A 96 -13.41 9.04 6.59
N ALA A 97 -12.80 9.23 7.76
CA ALA A 97 -12.90 10.48 8.51
C ALA A 97 -12.22 11.65 7.78
N TYR A 98 -11.09 11.41 7.13
CA TYR A 98 -10.39 12.41 6.32
C TYR A 98 -11.21 12.81 5.09
N LEU A 99 -11.81 11.84 4.39
CA LEU A 99 -12.71 12.11 3.27
C LEU A 99 -13.93 12.93 3.71
N THR A 100 -14.54 12.57 4.85
CA THR A 100 -15.64 13.36 5.44
C THR A 100 -15.23 14.81 5.66
N LYS A 101 -14.00 15.05 6.13
CA LYS A 101 -13.49 16.40 6.38
C LYS A 101 -13.32 17.21 5.09
N ILE A 102 -12.81 16.61 4.02
CA ILE A 102 -12.67 17.27 2.72
C ILE A 102 -14.05 17.58 2.13
N LEU A 103 -14.98 16.60 2.17
CA LEU A 103 -16.35 16.79 1.70
C LEU A 103 -17.06 17.92 2.47
N ALA A 104 -16.82 18.06 3.77
CA ALA A 104 -17.35 19.16 4.57
C ALA A 104 -16.80 20.54 4.16
N GLN A 105 -15.56 20.63 3.65
CA GLN A 105 -14.99 21.87 3.12
C GLN A 105 -15.65 22.28 1.80
N GLU A 106 -16.05 21.30 0.99
CA GLU A 106 -16.82 21.49 -0.25
C GLU A 106 -18.33 21.72 0.00
N GLY A 107 -18.76 21.67 1.27
CA GLY A 107 -20.14 21.96 1.69
C GLY A 107 -21.02 20.73 1.93
N TYR A 108 -20.50 19.52 1.80
CA TYR A 108 -21.20 18.26 2.09
C TYR A 108 -20.98 17.83 3.54
N ILE A 109 -22.01 17.94 4.38
CA ILE A 109 -21.90 17.65 5.81
C ILE A 109 -22.50 16.28 6.12
N PHE A 110 -21.67 15.33 6.55
CA PHE A 110 -22.06 14.00 6.99
C PHE A 110 -21.77 13.83 8.48
N THR A 111 -22.81 13.69 9.32
CA THR A 111 -22.69 13.67 10.79
C THR A 111 -23.21 12.40 11.44
N THR A 112 -24.16 11.72 10.80
CA THR A 112 -24.79 10.51 11.33
C THR A 112 -24.01 9.25 10.94
N LEU A 113 -24.20 8.15 11.68
CA LEU A 113 -23.58 6.87 11.34
C LEU A 113 -24.01 6.35 9.97
N ALA A 114 -25.28 6.56 9.58
CA ALA A 114 -25.78 6.15 8.27
C ALA A 114 -25.11 6.93 7.13
N GLU A 115 -24.85 8.22 7.35
CA GLU A 115 -24.13 9.06 6.41
C GLU A 115 -22.65 8.69 6.31
N GLN A 116 -22.03 8.26 7.43
CA GLN A 116 -20.66 7.76 7.41
C GLN A 116 -20.51 6.48 6.57
N GLU A 117 -21.53 5.61 6.55
CA GLU A 117 -21.56 4.45 5.63
C GLU A 117 -21.62 4.87 4.16
N ILE A 118 -22.32 5.97 3.85
CA ILE A 118 -22.33 6.53 2.48
C ILE A 118 -20.93 7.04 2.12
N VAL A 119 -20.24 7.75 3.04
CA VAL A 119 -18.86 8.21 2.79
C VAL A 119 -17.90 7.02 2.62
N ARG A 120 -18.11 5.92 3.36
CA ARG A 120 -17.36 4.69 3.18
C ARG A 120 -17.57 4.08 1.79
N ASP A 121 -18.81 4.00 1.32
CA ASP A 121 -19.14 3.50 -0.02
C ASP A 121 -18.57 4.41 -1.12
N ILE A 122 -18.67 5.74 -0.96
CA ILE A 122 -18.00 6.72 -1.84
C ILE A 122 -16.50 6.46 -1.89
N LYS A 123 -15.86 6.27 -0.73
CA LYS A 123 -14.43 5.96 -0.65
C LYS A 123 -14.12 4.70 -1.46
N GLU A 124 -14.85 3.61 -1.23
CA GLU A 124 -14.63 2.32 -1.86
C GLU A 124 -14.85 2.34 -3.38
N GLN A 125 -15.77 3.17 -3.87
CA GLN A 125 -16.09 3.24 -5.31
C GLN A 125 -15.24 4.26 -6.09
N LEU A 126 -14.87 5.38 -5.46
CA LEU A 126 -14.26 6.52 -6.16
C LEU A 126 -12.79 6.76 -5.79
N SER A 127 -12.35 6.37 -4.58
CA SER A 127 -10.98 6.64 -4.16
C SER A 127 -9.99 5.75 -4.89
N TYR A 128 -8.82 6.29 -5.16
CA TYR A 128 -7.69 5.55 -5.70
C TYR A 128 -6.39 6.12 -5.15
N VAL A 129 -5.30 5.37 -5.30
CA VAL A 129 -3.98 5.78 -4.86
C VAL A 129 -3.21 6.38 -6.04
N ALA A 130 -2.83 7.65 -5.87
CA ALA A 130 -1.96 8.39 -6.78
C ALA A 130 -0.58 7.72 -6.89
N MET A 131 -0.14 7.38 -8.10
CA MET A 131 1.23 6.88 -8.33
C MET A 131 2.29 7.99 -8.17
N ASP A 132 1.94 9.24 -8.50
CA ASP A 132 2.80 10.40 -8.32
C ASP A 132 1.98 11.62 -7.87
N ILE A 133 1.87 11.78 -6.55
CA ILE A 133 1.13 12.86 -5.88
C ILE A 133 1.50 14.25 -6.42
N LYS A 134 2.74 14.47 -6.88
CA LYS A 134 3.19 15.80 -7.30
C LYS A 134 2.71 16.18 -8.70
N LYS A 135 2.51 15.20 -9.58
CA LYS A 135 2.08 15.43 -10.97
C LYS A 135 0.58 15.34 -11.14
N GLU A 136 -0.08 14.61 -10.24
CA GLU A 136 -1.51 14.37 -10.30
C GLU A 136 -2.41 15.61 -10.26
N PRO A 137 -2.13 16.67 -9.47
CA PRO A 137 -2.98 17.86 -9.47
C PRO A 137 -2.96 18.64 -10.79
N ASP A 138 -1.96 18.43 -11.65
CA ASP A 138 -1.92 19.03 -12.98
C ASP A 138 -2.71 18.16 -13.97
N VAL A 139 -2.62 16.83 -13.85
CA VAL A 139 -3.38 15.88 -14.69
C VAL A 139 -4.89 15.95 -14.40
N SER A 140 -5.31 16.08 -13.14
CA SER A 140 -6.74 16.19 -12.79
C SER A 140 -7.38 17.49 -13.27
N ARG A 141 -6.59 18.55 -13.46
CA ARG A 141 -7.06 19.82 -14.03
C ARG A 141 -7.17 19.77 -15.56
N GLU A 142 -6.34 18.98 -16.22
CA GLU A 142 -6.30 18.85 -17.67
C GLU A 142 -7.25 17.78 -18.21
N THR A 143 -7.59 16.78 -17.41
CA THR A 143 -8.37 15.61 -17.82
C THR A 143 -9.59 15.39 -16.93
N SER A 144 -10.79 15.58 -17.49
CA SER A 144 -12.07 15.23 -16.84
C SER A 144 -12.34 13.72 -16.77
N GLU A 145 -11.38 12.88 -17.16
CA GLU A 145 -11.48 11.42 -17.16
C GLU A 145 -11.44 10.83 -15.74
N LEU A 146 -10.91 11.59 -14.78
CA LEU A 146 -10.86 11.21 -13.36
C LEU A 146 -12.15 11.60 -12.61
N ASP A 147 -12.99 12.44 -13.20
CA ASP A 147 -14.25 12.86 -12.60
C ASP A 147 -15.25 11.70 -12.64
N ARG A 148 -15.46 11.06 -11.50
CA ARG A 148 -16.47 10.03 -11.31
C ARG A 148 -17.64 10.59 -10.51
N GLN A 149 -18.85 10.38 -11.03
CA GLN A 149 -20.07 10.77 -10.34
C GLN A 149 -20.55 9.62 -9.44
N TYR A 150 -21.02 9.98 -8.25
CA TYR A 150 -21.67 9.08 -7.33
C TYR A 150 -23.09 9.57 -7.06
N GLU A 151 -24.07 8.68 -7.21
CA GLU A 151 -25.46 8.96 -6.91
C GLU A 151 -25.73 8.63 -5.45
N LEU A 152 -26.18 9.63 -4.68
CA LEU A 152 -26.56 9.40 -3.29
C LEU A 152 -27.80 8.47 -3.23
N PRO A 153 -27.94 7.65 -2.17
CA PRO A 153 -29.07 6.73 -2.01
C PRO A 153 -30.47 7.38 -2.01
N ASP A 154 -30.53 8.70 -1.83
CA ASP A 154 -31.76 9.50 -1.90
C ASP A 154 -32.14 9.90 -3.34
N GLY A 155 -31.35 9.51 -4.34
CA GLY A 155 -31.56 9.85 -5.75
C GLY A 155 -31.17 11.28 -6.10
N GLN A 156 -30.53 12.02 -5.18
CA GLN A 156 -29.94 13.31 -5.52
C GLN A 156 -28.57 13.08 -6.18
N SER A 157 -28.53 13.22 -7.50
CA SER A 157 -27.27 13.53 -8.18
C SER A 157 -26.86 14.94 -7.75
N PRO A 158 -25.65 15.18 -7.22
CA PRO A 158 -25.19 16.54 -6.99
C PRO A 158 -24.95 17.23 -8.33
N ASN A 159 -26.04 17.74 -8.93
CA ASN A 159 -26.02 18.70 -10.00
C ASN A 159 -25.83 20.08 -9.38
N TYR A 160 -24.59 20.54 -9.23
CA TYR A 160 -24.37 21.98 -9.11
C TYR A 160 -23.29 22.47 -10.06
N ARG A 161 -23.73 23.42 -10.89
CA ARG A 161 -23.00 24.11 -11.95
C ARG A 161 -21.89 24.99 -11.36
N SER A 162 -20.72 24.87 -11.98
CA SER A 162 -19.67 25.88 -12.26
C SER A 162 -19.34 26.92 -11.19
#